data_AF-A0A7R9GFN0-F1
#
_entry.id   AF-A0A7R9GFN0-F1
#
_cell.length_a   1.000
_cell.length_b   1.000
_cell.length_c   1.000
_cell.angle_alpha   90.00
_cell.angle_beta   90.00
_cell.angle_gamma   90.00
#
_symmetry.space_group_name_H-M   'P 1'
#
loop_
_entity.id
_entity.type
_entity.pdbx_description
1 polymer ?
#
loop_
_entity_poly.entity_id
_entity_poly.type
_entity_poly.pdbx_seq_one_letter_code
_entity_poly.pdbx_strand_id
1 'polypeptide(L)'
;MSFVCDWDGFQQPQVVDAQALKRLSPEQEELINRLVFYQEEFEQPTKDDVERVPEFSVEADDEQGKFRHIAELTILTVQLIVEFSKRLPGFDTLLREDQITLLKQD
;
A
#
# COMPACT_ATOMS: atom_id res chain seq x y z
N MET A 1 8.17 -12.81 24.44
CA MET A 1 7.10 -11.80 24.46
C MET A 1 6.64 -11.61 23.02
N SER A 2 5.60 -12.34 22.62
CA SER A 2 5.00 -12.18 21.29
C SER A 2 3.99 -11.04 21.37
N PHE A 3 4.36 -9.86 20.88
CA PHE A 3 3.37 -8.90 20.40
C PHE A 3 2.90 -9.41 19.03
N VAL A 4 2.00 -10.39 19.07
CA VAL A 4 1.09 -10.61 17.94
C VAL A 4 0.22 -9.36 17.93
N CYS A 5 0.30 -8.57 16.87
CA CYS A 5 -0.73 -7.58 16.58
C CYS A 5 -2.07 -8.33 16.60
N ASP A 6 -2.84 -8.08 17.65
CA ASP A 6 -4.15 -8.65 17.90
C ASP A 6 -5.09 -8.07 16.84
N TRP A 7 -5.12 -8.71 15.66
CA TRP A 7 -5.97 -8.35 14.52
C TRP A 7 -7.35 -9.03 14.62
N ASP A 8 -7.77 -9.44 15.81
CA ASP A 8 -9.06 -10.10 16.07
C ASP A 8 -10.23 -9.09 16.22
N GLY A 9 -10.17 -7.99 15.47
CA GLY A 9 -11.17 -6.92 15.45
C GLY A 9 -11.71 -6.54 14.08
N PHE A 10 -11.15 -7.09 12.99
CA PHE A 10 -11.74 -6.90 11.67
C PHE A 10 -12.86 -7.92 11.48
N GLN A 11 -14.09 -7.42 11.59
CA GLN A 11 -15.31 -8.02 11.09
C GLN A 11 -15.00 -8.86 9.83
N GLN A 12 -15.49 -10.10 9.80
CA GLN A 12 -15.53 -10.95 8.60
C GLN A 12 -15.76 -10.10 7.35
N PRO A 13 -15.12 -10.40 6.20
CA PRO A 13 -15.49 -9.75 4.95
C PRO A 13 -16.99 -9.93 4.82
N GLN A 14 -17.71 -8.82 4.94
CA GLN A 14 -19.15 -8.79 4.71
C GLN A 14 -19.31 -9.49 3.38
N VAL A 15 -20.03 -10.61 3.36
CA VAL A 15 -20.53 -11.18 2.12
C VAL A 15 -21.34 -10.05 1.51
N VAL A 16 -20.70 -9.28 0.64
CA VAL A 16 -21.31 -8.18 -0.09
C VAL A 16 -22.48 -8.85 -0.78
N ASP A 17 -23.68 -8.50 -0.32
CA ASP A 17 -24.92 -9.06 -0.83
C ASP A 17 -24.84 -8.99 -2.36
N ALA A 18 -24.84 -10.15 -3.02
CA ALA A 18 -24.63 -10.25 -4.45
C ALA A 18 -25.75 -9.51 -5.24
N GLN A 19 -26.85 -9.15 -4.57
CA GLN A 19 -27.92 -8.32 -5.10
C GLN A 19 -27.67 -6.80 -4.91
N ALA A 20 -26.80 -6.41 -3.97
CA ALA A 20 -26.32 -5.04 -3.77
C ALA A 20 -25.20 -4.66 -4.76
N LEU A 21 -24.54 -5.65 -5.38
CA LEU A 21 -23.89 -5.52 -6.69
C LEU A 21 -24.97 -5.32 -7.77
N LYS A 22 -25.74 -4.24 -7.68
CA LYS A 22 -26.39 -3.61 -8.83
C LYS A 22 -25.38 -3.66 -9.96
N ARG A 23 -25.75 -4.27 -11.10
CA ARG A 23 -24.91 -4.40 -12.31
C ARG A 23 -23.97 -3.20 -12.39
N LEU A 24 -22.69 -3.43 -12.10
CA LEU A 24 -21.69 -2.37 -12.11
C LEU A 24 -21.80 -1.66 -13.45
N SER A 25 -21.79 -0.33 -13.43
CA SER A 25 -21.70 0.39 -14.70
C SER A 25 -20.36 0.03 -15.36
N PRO A 26 -20.24 0.11 -16.69
CA PRO A 26 -18.98 -0.17 -17.38
C PRO A 26 -17.81 0.65 -16.81
N GLU A 27 -18.08 1.88 -16.38
CA GLU A 27 -17.09 2.77 -15.78
C GLU A 27 -16.64 2.28 -14.39
N GLN A 28 -17.56 1.71 -13.60
CA GLN A 28 -17.24 1.14 -12.29
C GLN A 28 -16.41 -0.15 -12.43
N GLU A 29 -16.75 -1.00 -13.40
CA GLU A 29 -15.98 -2.22 -13.69
C GLU A 29 -14.57 -1.87 -14.18
N GLU A 30 -14.44 -0.89 -15.07
CA GLU A 30 -13.14 -0.37 -15.51
C GLU A 30 -12.32 0.17 -14.33
N LEU A 31 -12.94 0.96 -13.46
CA LEU A 31 -12.29 1.49 -12.26
C LEU A 31 -11.78 0.37 -11.36
N ILE A 32 -12.61 -0.63 -11.06
CA ILE A 32 -12.22 -1.77 -10.22
C ILE A 32 -11.05 -2.53 -10.86
N ASN A 33 -11.14 -2.86 -12.15
CA ASN A 33 -10.08 -3.57 -12.86
C ASN A 33 -8.76 -2.78 -12.84
N ARG A 34 -8.82 -1.46 -13.00
CA ARG A 34 -7.65 -0.59 -12.95
C ARG A 34 -7.05 -0.52 -11.54
N LEU A 35 -7.88 -0.48 -10.50
CA LEU A 35 -7.41 -0.50 -9.11
C LEU A 35 -6.73 -1.82 -8.76
N VAL A 36 -7.33 -2.95 -9.12
CA VAL A 36 -6.74 -4.29 -8.89
C VAL A 36 -5.41 -4.42 -9.64
N PHE A 37 -5.36 -3.99 -10.91
CA PHE A 37 -4.13 -4.00 -11.69
C PHE A 37 -3.00 -3.20 -11.01
N TYR A 38 -3.27 -1.97 -10.57
CA TYR A 38 -2.25 -1.17 -9.89
C TYR A 38 -1.92 -1.65 -8.48
N GLN A 39 -2.87 -2.28 -7.79
CA GLN A 39 -2.57 -2.92 -6.52
C GLN A 39 -1.49 -3.99 -6.73
N GLU A 40 -1.67 -4.90 -7.69
CA GLU A 40 -0.66 -5.92 -8.01
C GLU A 40 0.68 -5.30 -8.47
N GLU A 41 0.63 -4.21 -9.23
CA GLU A 41 1.84 -3.51 -9.73
C GLU A 41 2.64 -2.84 -8.60
N PHE A 42 1.98 -2.30 -7.57
CA PHE A 42 2.62 -1.50 -6.51
C PHE A 42 2.58 -2.15 -5.12
N GLU A 43 2.17 -3.42 -5.01
CA GLU A 43 2.08 -4.14 -3.72
C GLU A 43 3.46 -4.38 -3.07
N GLN A 44 4.47 -4.66 -3.89
CA GLN A 44 5.83 -4.96 -3.41
C GLN A 44 6.87 -4.09 -4.11
N PRO A 45 7.92 -3.66 -3.40
CA PRO A 45 9.05 -3.00 -4.04
C PRO A 45 9.69 -3.94 -5.07
N THR A 46 10.34 -3.35 -6.07
CA THR A 46 11.05 -4.16 -7.05
C THR A 46 12.21 -4.91 -6.38
N LYS A 47 12.61 -6.06 -6.95
CA LYS A 47 13.74 -6.84 -6.43
C LYS A 47 15.01 -5.98 -6.34
N ASP A 48 15.26 -5.15 -7.36
CA ASP A 48 16.39 -4.23 -7.40
C ASP A 48 16.36 -3.21 -6.25
N ASP A 49 15.19 -2.75 -5.83
CA ASP A 49 15.05 -1.83 -4.70
C ASP A 49 15.24 -2.54 -3.35
N VAL A 50 14.72 -3.77 -3.22
CA VAL A 50 14.92 -4.59 -2.02
C VAL A 50 16.40 -4.97 -1.83
N GLU A 51 17.10 -5.31 -2.91
CA GLU A 51 18.53 -5.65 -2.88
C GLU A 51 19.43 -4.48 -2.44
N ARG A 52 18.94 -3.24 -2.54
CA ARG A 52 19.65 -2.05 -2.05
C ARG A 52 19.49 -1.82 -0.56
N VAL A 53 18.49 -2.44 0.07
CA VAL A 53 18.27 -2.34 1.52
C VAL A 53 19.29 -3.22 2.25
N PRO A 54 19.96 -2.72 3.31
CA PRO A 54 20.88 -3.49 4.13
C PRO A 54 20.24 -4.80 4.59
N GLU A 55 20.99 -5.89 4.43
CA GLU A 55 20.54 -7.21 4.88
C GLU A 55 20.19 -7.19 6.36
N PHE A 56 19.00 -7.71 6.66
CA PHE A 56 18.58 -7.94 8.03
C PHE A 56 19.30 -9.17 8.57
N SER A 57 20.25 -8.97 9.49
CA SER A 57 20.87 -10.07 10.21
C SER A 57 20.07 -10.38 11.48
N VAL A 58 19.33 -11.48 11.47
CA VAL A 58 18.44 -11.91 12.58
C VAL A 58 19.24 -12.29 13.83
N GLU A 59 20.50 -12.68 13.65
CA GLU A 59 21.34 -13.26 14.72
C GLU A 59 22.08 -12.22 15.56
N ALA A 60 22.14 -10.97 15.10
CA ALA A 60 22.72 -9.89 15.87
C ALA A 60 21.65 -9.23 16.76
N ASP A 61 21.98 -8.99 18.02
CA ASP A 61 21.22 -8.09 18.91
C ASP A 61 21.41 -6.60 18.49
N ASP A 62 21.46 -6.37 17.18
CA ASP A 62 21.69 -5.07 16.55
C ASP A 62 20.36 -4.36 16.32
N GLU A 63 19.77 -3.85 17.40
CA GLU A 63 18.54 -3.05 17.33
C GLU A 63 18.64 -1.87 16.35
N GLN A 64 19.83 -1.31 16.16
CA GLN A 64 20.06 -0.20 15.22
C GLN A 64 19.96 -0.67 13.77
N GLY A 65 20.52 -1.85 13.44
CA GLY A 65 20.37 -2.50 12.15
C GLY A 65 18.90 -2.82 11.83
N LYS A 66 18.14 -3.29 12.83
CA LYS A 66 16.69 -3.55 12.68
C LYS A 66 15.92 -2.27 12.38
N PHE A 67 16.15 -1.20 13.14
CA PHE A 67 15.48 0.08 12.91
C PHE A 67 15.82 0.66 11.53
N ARG A 68 17.09 0.56 11.11
CA ARG A 68 17.52 1.01 9.79
C ARG A 68 16.83 0.23 8.67
N HIS A 69 16.82 -1.10 8.77
CA HIS A 69 16.15 -1.96 7.78
C HIS A 69 14.66 -1.63 7.65
N ILE A 70 13.96 -1.46 8.77
CA ILE A 70 12.55 -1.05 8.78
C ILE A 70 12.36 0.33 8.16
N ALA A 71 13.17 1.31 8.54
CA ALA A 71 13.08 2.67 8.02
C ALA A 71 13.31 2.72 6.50
N GLU A 72 14.28 1.96 5.99
CA GLU A 72 14.57 1.89 4.57
C GLU A 72 13.48 1.19 3.76
N LEU A 73 12.96 0.05 4.25
CA LEU A 73 11.78 -0.57 3.65
C LEU A 73 10.58 0.37 3.66
N THR A 74 10.39 1.13 4.74
CA THR A 74 9.30 2.10 4.86
C THR A 74 9.41 3.20 3.81
N ILE A 75 10.62 3.70 3.52
CA ILE A 75 10.86 4.68 2.45
C ILE A 75 10.44 4.09 1.10
N LEU A 76 10.81 2.84 0.79
CA LEU A 76 10.39 2.18 -0.44
C LEU A 76 8.87 2.03 -0.52
N THR A 77 8.23 1.58 0.55
CA THR A 77 6.76 1.42 0.58
C THR A 77 6.04 2.76 0.41
N VAL A 78 6.53 3.84 1.03
CA VAL A 78 5.97 5.19 0.83
C VAL A 78 6.07 5.62 -0.63
N GLN A 79 7.17 5.31 -1.32
CA GLN A 79 7.30 5.59 -2.75
C GLN A 79 6.26 4.83 -3.59
N LEU A 80 6.00 3.56 -3.27
CA LEU A 80 4.97 2.77 -3.94
C LEU A 80 3.57 3.36 -3.72
N ILE A 81 3.24 3.77 -2.49
CA ILE A 81 1.96 4.41 -2.18
C ILE A 81 1.80 5.69 -2.99
N VAL A 82 2.83 6.54 -3.02
CA VAL A 82 2.81 7.79 -3.79
C VAL A 82 2.62 7.53 -5.29
N GLU A 83 3.30 6.53 -5.86
CA GLU A 83 3.13 6.16 -7.26
C GLU A 83 1.75 5.57 -7.54
N PHE A 84 1.22 4.71 -6.67
CA PHE A 84 -0.14 4.18 -6.78
C PHE A 84 -1.19 5.30 -6.79
N SER A 85 -1.11 6.25 -5.85
CA SER A 85 -2.05 7.38 -5.76
C SER A 85 -2.04 8.23 -7.04
N LYS A 86 -0.88 8.43 -7.65
CA LYS A 86 -0.77 9.16 -8.95
C LYS A 86 -1.48 8.45 -10.09
N ARG A 87 -1.70 7.13 -10.00
CA ARG A 87 -2.41 6.35 -11.04
C ARG A 87 -3.92 6.37 -10.89
N LEU A 88 -4.45 6.87 -9.77
CA LEU A 88 -5.88 6.97 -9.52
C LEU A 88 -6.55 7.98 -10.46
N PRO A 89 -7.69 7.66 -11.07
CA PRO A 89 -8.40 8.59 -11.94
C PRO A 89 -8.85 9.83 -11.16
N GLY A 90 -8.53 11.01 -11.71
CA GLY A 90 -8.85 12.30 -11.09
C GLY A 90 -7.78 12.82 -10.13
N PHE A 91 -6.80 12.02 -9.71
CA PHE A 91 -5.76 12.47 -8.80
C PHE A 91 -4.84 13.52 -9.43
N ASP A 92 -4.49 13.34 -10.71
CA ASP A 92 -3.70 14.29 -11.51
C ASP A 92 -4.42 15.62 -11.77
N THR A 93 -5.75 15.64 -11.68
CA THR A 93 -6.57 16.85 -11.85
C THR A 93 -6.66 17.73 -10.60
N LEU A 94 -6.25 17.22 -9.44
CA LEU A 94 -6.20 17.96 -8.19
C LEU A 94 -5.09 19.03 -8.21
N LEU A 95 -5.26 20.08 -7.41
CA LEU A 95 -4.19 21.05 -7.18
C LEU A 95 -3.01 20.36 -6.49
N ARG A 96 -1.79 20.82 -6.79
CA ARG A 96 -0.58 20.23 -6.21
C ARG A 96 -0.57 20.26 -4.68
N GLU A 97 -1.14 21.30 -4.10
CA GLU A 97 -1.28 21.44 -2.64
C GLU A 97 -2.21 20.36 -2.06
N ASP A 98 -3.31 20.05 -2.75
CA ASP A 98 -4.25 19.01 -2.35
C ASP A 98 -3.65 17.61 -2.53
N GLN A 99 -2.93 17.36 -3.62
CA GLN A 99 -2.20 16.10 -3.81
C GLN A 99 -1.20 15.84 -2.69
N ILE A 100 -0.42 16.86 -2.31
CA ILE A 100 0.54 16.77 -1.21
C ILE A 100 -0.18 16.55 0.11
N THR A 101 -1.29 17.25 0.35
CA THR A 101 -2.06 17.13 1.59
C THR A 101 -2.63 15.72 1.74
N LEU A 102 -3.22 15.17 0.67
CA LEU A 102 -3.73 13.80 0.64
C LEU A 102 -2.62 12.76 0.86
N LEU A 103 -1.41 12.98 0.32
CA LEU A 103 -0.29 12.04 0.47
C LEU A 103 0.50 12.16 1.78
N LYS A 104 0.38 13.26 2.52
CA LYS A 104 1.14 13.52 3.76
C LYS A 104 0.34 13.31 5.04
N GLN A 105 -0.99 13.22 4.94
CA GLN A 105 -1.85 13.01 6.10
C GLN A 105 -2.10 11.53 6.42
N ASP A 106 -1.72 10.62 5.52
CA ASP A 106 -1.64 9.18 5.77
C ASP A 106 -0.28 8.77 6.37
#